data_AF-A0A1I3T142-F1
#
_entry.id   AF-A0A1I3T142-F1
#
_cell.length_a   1.000
_cell.length_b   1.000
_cell.length_c   1.000
_cell.angle_alpha   90.00
_cell.angle_beta   90.00
_cell.angle_gamma   90.00
#
_symmetry.space_group_name_H-M   'P 1'
#
loop_
_entity.id
_entity.type
_entity.pdbx_description
1 polymer ?
#
loop_
_entity_poly.entity_id
_entity_poly.type
_entity_poly.pdbx_seq_one_letter_code
_entity_poly.pdbx_strand_id
1 'polypeptide(L)' 'MAMLWPMFLLACFAGILLVFGYALGYMHLKNIWIIVAISIGAILVLEPILALLLFRELPTAGSLIGLILGAFGALAAIFL' A
#
# COMPACT_ATOMS: atom_id res chain seq x y z
N MET A 1 23.88 -9.29 -10.87
CA MET A 1 22.85 -10.34 -11.08
C MET A 1 22.47 -11.07 -9.79
N ALA A 2 23.40 -11.43 -8.90
CA ALA A 2 23.07 -12.16 -7.65
C ALA A 2 22.05 -11.48 -6.71
N MET A 3 21.95 -10.14 -6.73
CA MET A 3 21.03 -9.38 -5.87
C MET A 3 19.59 -9.26 -6.42
N LEU A 4 19.37 -9.55 -7.71
CA LEU A 4 18.03 -9.47 -8.33
C LEU A 4 17.15 -10.67 -7.96
N TRP A 5 17.77 -11.85 -7.80
CA TRP A 5 17.07 -13.08 -7.43
C TRP A 5 16.34 -12.99 -6.09
N PRO A 6 16.95 -12.54 -4.97
CA PRO A 6 16.23 -12.40 -3.71
C PRO A 6 15.14 -11.34 -3.76
N MET A 7 15.33 -10.23 -4.49
CA MET A 7 14.29 -9.20 -4.65
C MET A 7 13.09 -9.71 -5.45
N PHE A 8 13.34 -10.51 -6.49
CA PHE A 8 12.29 -11.16 -7.27
C PHE A 8 11.47 -12.14 -6.42
N LEU A 9 12.13 -12.97 -5.60
CA LEU A 9 11.45 -13.88 -4.68
C LEU A 9 10.60 -13.13 -3.65
N LEU A 10 11.12 -12.03 -3.11
CA LEU A 10 10.37 -11.15 -2.20
C LEU A 10 9.15 -10.53 -2.87
N ALA A 11 9.28 -10.04 -4.11
CA ALA A 11 8.17 -9.49 -4.87
C ALA A 11 7.09 -10.54 -5.17
N CYS A 12 7.48 -11.76 -5.56
CA CYS A 12 6.56 -12.87 -5.74
C CYS A 12 5.84 -13.23 -4.43
N PHE A 13 6.57 -13.33 -3.32
CA PHE A 13 6.00 -13.64 -2.02
C PHE A 13 5.02 -12.56 -1.56
N ALA A 14 5.39 -11.28 -1.68
CA ALA A 14 4.52 -10.14 -1.38
C ALA A 14 3.26 -10.14 -2.25
N GLY A 15 3.40 -10.44 -3.55
CA GLY A 15 2.27 -10.56 -4.47
C GLY A 15 1.30 -11.68 -4.08
N ILE A 16 1.82 -12.85 -3.68
CA ILE A 16 1.00 -13.96 -3.18
C ILE A 16 0.25 -13.53 -1.92
N LEU A 17 0.93 -12.92 -0.94
CA LEU A 17 0.30 -12.41 0.29
C LEU A 17 -0.80 -11.39 -0.01
N LEU A 18 -0.57 -10.49 -0.96
CA LEU A 18 -1.54 -9.49 -1.36
C LEU A 18 -2.80 -10.15 -1.94
N VAL A 19 -2.65 -11.11 -2.86
CA VAL A 19 -3.78 -11.86 -3.42
C VAL A 19 -4.54 -12.62 -2.33
N PHE A 20 -3.84 -13.26 -1.40
CA PHE A 20 -4.47 -13.93 -0.25
C PHE A 20 -5.25 -12.96 0.64
N GLY A 21 -4.69 -11.78 0.93
CA GLY A 21 -5.36 -10.73 1.69
C GLY A 21 -6.64 -10.25 1.01
N TYR A 22 -6.59 -10.07 -0.32
CA TYR A 22 -7.77 -9.73 -1.12
C TYR A 22 -8.84 -10.82 -1.09
N ALA A 23 -8.44 -12.08 -1.27
CA ALA A 23 -9.36 -13.22 -1.23
C ALA A 23 -10.03 -13.36 0.15
N LEU A 24 -9.25 -13.29 1.24
CA LEU A 24 -9.75 -13.37 2.61
C LEU A 24 -10.67 -12.20 2.95
N GLY A 25 -10.30 -10.98 2.56
CA GLY A 25 -11.13 -9.80 2.72
C GLY A 25 -12.46 -9.98 1.99
N TYR A 26 -12.43 -10.52 0.77
CA TYR A 26 -13.62 -10.66 -0.07
C TYR A 26 -14.57 -11.74 0.48
N MET A 27 -14.03 -12.82 1.05
CA MET A 27 -14.84 -13.83 1.73
C MET A 27 -15.65 -13.25 2.91
N HIS A 28 -15.11 -12.28 3.65
CA HIS A 28 -15.77 -11.69 4.83
C HIS A 28 -16.65 -10.49 4.49
N LEU A 29 -16.14 -9.55 3.71
CA LEU A 29 -16.81 -8.28 3.43
C LEU A 29 -17.74 -8.37 2.21
N LYS A 30 -17.54 -9.36 1.33
CA LYS A 30 -18.25 -9.54 0.04
C LYS A 30 -18.23 -8.31 -0.89
N ASN A 31 -17.48 -7.28 -0.55
CA ASN A 31 -17.32 -6.04 -1.30
C ASN A 31 -15.83 -5.80 -1.58
N ILE A 32 -15.45 -5.91 -2.84
CA ILE A 32 -14.06 -5.75 -3.28
C ILE A 32 -13.56 -4.31 -3.14
N TRP A 33 -14.46 -3.33 -3.25
CA TRP A 33 -14.11 -1.90 -3.23
C TRP A 33 -13.62 -1.45 -1.86
N ILE A 34 -14.23 -1.97 -0.77
CA ILE A 34 -13.77 -1.71 0.60
C ILE A 34 -12.36 -2.27 0.82
N ILE A 35 -12.09 -3.45 0.28
CA ILE A 35 -10.77 -4.10 0.42
C ILE A 35 -9.71 -3.32 -0.35
N VAL A 36 -10.06 -2.87 -1.56
CA VAL A 36 -9.20 -1.98 -2.37
C VAL A 36 -8.92 -0.68 -1.62
N ALA A 37 -9.94 -0.06 -1.02
CA ALA A 37 -9.78 1.17 -0.24
C ALA A 37 -8.83 0.98 0.95
N ILE A 38 -9.00 -0.11 1.71
CA ILE A 38 -8.13 -0.45 2.83
C ILE A 38 -6.70 -0.72 2.35
N SER A 39 -6.52 -1.46 1.26
CA SER A 39 -5.20 -1.78 0.71
C SER A 39 -4.47 -0.52 0.24
N ILE A 40 -5.13 0.36 -0.50
CA ILE A 40 -4.56 1.63 -0.96
C ILE A 40 -4.23 2.52 0.25
N GLY A 41 -5.13 2.61 1.23
CA GLY A 41 -4.89 3.37 2.46
C GLY A 41 -3.70 2.84 3.26
N ALA A 42 -3.56 1.51 3.37
CA ALA A 42 -2.43 0.90 4.06
C ALA A 42 -1.09 1.19 3.35
N ILE A 43 -1.05 1.09 2.01
CA ILE A 43 0.14 1.42 1.20
C ILE A 43 0.50 2.88 1.39
N LEU A 44 -0.47 3.78 1.32
CA LEU A 44 -0.26 5.22 1.44
C LEU A 44 0.34 5.62 2.81
N VAL A 45 0.02 4.89 3.88
CA VAL A 45 0.63 5.11 5.21
C VAL A 45 1.99 4.43 5.31
N LEU A 46 2.12 3.21 4.81
CA LEU A 46 3.33 2.40 4.99
C LEU A 46 4.50 2.89 4.13
N GLU A 47 4.25 3.26 2.88
CA GLU A 47 5.28 3.74 1.94
C GLU A 47 6.08 4.95 2.47
N PRO A 48 5.47 6.05 2.94
CA PRO A 48 6.24 7.18 3.47
C PRO A 48 7.01 6.83 4.76
N ILE A 49 6.47 5.94 5.60
CA ILE A 49 7.19 5.45 6.79
C ILE A 49 8.44 4.67 6.35
N LEU A 50 8.29 3.75 5.40
CA LEU A 50 9.40 2.99 4.84
C LEU A 50 10.41 3.90 4.16
N ALA A 51 9.95 4.86 3.35
CA ALA A 51 10.81 5.81 2.67
C ALA A 51 11.64 6.64 3.66
N LEU A 52 11.02 7.12 4.73
CA LEU A 52 11.70 7.85 5.80
C LEU A 52 12.73 6.97 6.53
N LEU A 53 12.42 5.70 6.80
CA LEU A 53 13.33 4.79 7.50
C LEU A 53 14.52 4.35 6.65
N LEU A 54 14.28 4.05 5.37
CA LEU A 54 15.29 3.52 4.44
C LEU A 54 16.19 4.63 3.87
N PHE A 55 15.60 5.74 3.44
CA PHE A 55 16.33 6.79 2.74
C PHE A 55 16.64 8.00 3.62
N ARG A 56 15.96 8.15 4.78
CA ARG A 56 16.10 9.30 5.69
C ARG A 56 15.85 10.66 5.02
N GLU A 57 15.12 10.66 3.92
CA GLU A 57 14.73 11.86 3.18
C GLU A 57 13.31 12.28 3.56
N LEU A 58 13.11 13.59 3.72
CA LEU A 58 11.81 14.17 3.98
C LEU A 58 11.07 14.41 2.66
N PRO A 59 9.75 14.19 2.61
CA PRO A 59 8.95 14.48 1.43
C PRO A 59 9.04 15.97 1.07
N THR A 60 9.30 16.26 -0.20
CA THR A 60 9.21 17.62 -0.75
C THR A 60 7.76 18.12 -0.73
N ALA A 61 7.54 19.44 -0.80
CA ALA A 61 6.21 20.03 -0.70
C ALA A 61 5.18 19.41 -1.66
N GLY A 62 5.57 19.10 -2.90
CA GLY A 62 4.70 18.45 -3.88
C GLY A 62 4.31 17.01 -3.48
N SER A 63 5.26 16.21 -3.02
CA SER A 63 4.99 14.85 -2.55
C SER A 63 4.13 14.82 -1.28
N LEU A 64 4.29 15.82 -0.41
CA LEU A 64 3.51 15.97 0.83
C LEU A 64 2.04 16.28 0.52
N ILE A 65 1.77 17.17 -0.44
CA ILE A 65 0.40 17.45 -0.92
C ILE A 65 -0.21 16.19 -1.55
N GLY A 66 0.54 15.48 -2.38
CA GLY A 66 0.09 14.22 -2.96
C GLY A 66 -0.29 13.18 -1.90
N LEU A 67 0.52 13.06 -0.85
CA LEU A 67 0.25 12.16 0.28
C LEU A 67 -1.04 12.53 1.02
N ILE A 68 -1.24 13.82 1.29
CA ILE A 68 -2.45 14.33 1.96
C ILE A 68 -3.69 14.07 1.11
N LEU A 69 -3.65 14.37 -0.19
CA LEU A 69 -4.77 14.12 -1.10
C LEU A 69 -5.07 12.63 -1.23
N GLY A 70 -4.04 11.79 -1.30
CA GLY A 70 -4.20 10.33 -1.24
C GLY A 70 -4.89 9.89 0.04
N ALA A 71 -4.57 10.50 1.18
CA ALA A 71 -5.12 10.12 2.48
C ALA A 71 -6.60 10.46 2.56
N PHE A 72 -6.98 11.64 2.05
CA PHE A 72 -8.38 12.01 1.88
C PHE A 72 -9.11 11.06 0.91
N GLY A 73 -8.49 10.65 -0.20
CA GLY A 73 -9.06 9.68 -1.13
C GLY A 73 -9.32 8.31 -0.49
N ALA A 74 -8.36 7.81 0.31
CA ALA A 74 -8.51 6.56 1.05
C ALA A 74 -9.62 6.66 2.11
N LEU A 75 -9.68 7.77 2.86
CA LEU A 75 -10.76 8.01 3.83
C LEU A 75 -12.13 8.05 3.13
N ALA A 76 -12.24 8.77 2.01
CA ALA A 76 -13.48 8.81 1.23
C ALA A 76 -13.94 7.40 0.81
N ALA A 77 -13.01 6.55 0.35
CA ALA A 77 -13.33 5.20 -0.10
C ALA A 77 -13.69 4.22 1.04
N ILE A 78 -13.37 4.54 2.30
CA ILE A 78 -13.76 3.74 3.47
C ILE A 78 -15.12 4.19 4.02
N PHE A 79 -15.43 5.49 3.97
CA PHE A 79 -16.61 6.08 4.62
C PHE A 79 -17.81 6.32 3.69
N LEU A 80 -17.67 6.21 2.36
CA LEU A 80 -18.75 6.25 1.36
C LEU A 80 -18.98 4.86 0.74
#